data_AF-A0A2I8A595-F1
#
_entry.id   AF-A0A2I8A595-F1
#
_cell.length_a   1.000
_cell.length_b   1.000
_cell.length_c   1.000
_cell.angle_alpha   90.00
_cell.angle_beta   90.00
_cell.angle_gamma   90.00
#
_symmetry.space_group_name_H-M   'P 1'
#
loop_
_entity.id
_entity.type
_entity.pdbx_description
1 polymer ?
#
loop_
_entity_poly.entity_id
_entity_poly.type
_entity_poly.pdbx_seq_one_letter_code
_entity_poly.pdbx_strand_id
1 'polypeptide(L)' 'MTIIPGTLVQLPNGSNGVVIPSSWWQPGRVLVKLPRGRKRWFKVNECTPLPFGINFHARQAEYGES' A
#
# COMPACT_ATOMS: atom_id res chain seq x y z
N MET A 1 -13.64 5.51 -2.54
CA MET A 1 -12.60 4.46 -2.61
C MET A 1 -12.35 3.99 -1.18
N THR A 2 -12.46 2.69 -0.91
CA THR A 2 -12.34 2.14 0.44
C THR A 2 -11.06 1.32 0.52
N ILE A 3 -10.15 1.70 1.42
CA ILE A 3 -8.90 0.96 1.68
C ILE A 3 -9.09 0.20 2.98
N ILE A 4 -8.94 -1.12 2.93
CA ILE A 4 -9.18 -2.00 4.07
C ILE A 4 -7.84 -2.43 4.71
N PRO A 5 -7.84 -2.82 5.99
CA PRO A 5 -6.67 -3.48 6.58
C PRO A 5 -6.22 -4.69 5.76
N GLY A 6 -4.91 -4.85 5.61
CA GLY A 6 -4.28 -5.84 4.74
C GLY A 6 -3.96 -5.31 3.34
N THR A 7 -4.58 -4.22 2.88
CA THR A 7 -4.30 -3.65 1.55
C THR A 7 -2.86 -3.14 1.45
N LEU A 8 -2.15 -3.54 0.40
CA LEU A 8 -0.85 -2.99 0.05
C LEU A 8 -1.08 -1.69 -0.74
N VAL A 9 -0.44 -0.61 -0.31
CA VAL A 9 -0.65 0.73 -0.86
C VAL A 9 0.69 1.34 -1.25
N GLN A 10 0.70 2.05 -2.37
CA GLN A 10 1.77 2.98 -2.70
C GLN A 10 1.47 4.33 -2.05
N LEU A 11 2.48 4.87 -1.38
CA LEU A 11 2.44 6.11 -0.62
C LEU A 11 2.92 7.28 -1.49
N PRO A 12 2.61 8.55 -1.12
CA PRO A 12 2.96 9.72 -1.93
C PRO A 12 4.47 9.93 -2.12
N ASN A 13 5.30 9.31 -1.29
CA ASN A 13 6.76 9.32 -1.43
C ASN A 13 7.29 8.20 -2.35
N GLY A 14 6.40 7.50 -3.06
CA GLY A 14 6.72 6.35 -3.92
C GLY A 14 7.00 5.04 -3.18
N SER A 15 7.02 5.06 -1.84
CA SER A 15 7.27 3.84 -1.05
C SER A 15 6.01 3.00 -0.88
N ASN A 16 6.18 1.69 -0.69
CA ASN A 16 5.06 0.79 -0.45
C ASN A 16 4.85 0.58 1.05
N GLY A 17 3.61 0.39 1.47
CA GLY A 17 3.25 0.02 2.82
C GLY A 17 2.01 -0.86 2.86
N VAL A 18 1.71 -1.40 4.03
CA VAL A 18 0.51 -2.22 4.25
C VAL A 18 -0.41 -1.52 5.23
N VAL A 19 -1.68 -1.39 4.88
CA VAL A 19 -2.69 -0.86 5.80
C VAL A 19 -2.91 -1.86 6.93
N ILE A 20 -2.86 -1.39 8.16
CA ILE A 20 -3.05 -2.20 9.36
C ILE A 20 -4.26 -1.69 10.14
N PRO A 21 -4.93 -2.56 10.93
CA PRO A 21 -5.99 -2.11 11.80
C PRO A 21 -5.44 -1.16 12.88
N SER A 22 -6.27 -0.21 13.30
CA SER A 22 -5.99 0.72 14.39
C SER A 22 -7.16 0.70 15.36
N SER A 23 -6.88 0.67 16.66
CA SER A 23 -7.89 0.85 17.71
C SER A 23 -8.42 2.28 17.78
N TRP A 24 -7.69 3.24 17.21
CA TRP A 24 -8.09 4.63 17.13
C TRP A 24 -8.69 4.92 15.75
N TRP A 25 -9.96 5.32 15.72
CA TRP A 25 -10.63 5.74 14.48
C TRP A 25 -10.18 7.16 14.08
N GLN A 26 -9.74 7.32 12.83
CA GLN A 26 -9.42 8.62 12.24
C GLN A 26 -10.14 8.75 10.90
N PRO A 27 -11.14 9.64 10.79
CA PRO A 27 -11.88 9.84 9.54
C PRO A 27 -10.94 10.20 8.38
N GLY A 28 -11.11 9.53 7.23
CA GLY A 28 -10.35 9.81 6.01
C GLY A 28 -8.86 9.46 6.06
N ARG A 29 -8.41 8.74 7.09
CA ARG A 29 -7.02 8.29 7.23
C ARG A 29 -6.92 6.79 7.46
N VAL A 30 -5.80 6.23 7.02
CA VAL A 30 -5.44 4.82 7.24
C VAL A 30 -4.08 4.73 7.92
N LEU A 31 -3.95 3.78 8.83
CA LEU A 31 -2.67 3.48 9.48
C LEU A 31 -1.89 2.52 8.59
N VAL A 32 -0.70 2.94 8.17
CA VAL A 32 0.15 2.15 7.26
C VAL A 32 1.42 1.73 7.98
N LYS A 33 1.76 0.44 7.87
CA LYS A 33 3.04 -0.12 8.27
C LYS A 33 4.02 -0.03 7.11
N LEU A 34 5.11 0.71 7.32
CA LEU A 34 6.21 0.93 6.39
C LEU A 34 7.23 -0.22 6.42
N PRO A 35 8.07 -0.35 5.38
CA PRO A 35 9.26 -1.20 5.44
C PRO A 35 10.13 -0.73 6.61
N ARG A 36 10.64 -1.66 7.42
CA ARG A 36 11.30 -1.42 8.75
C ARG A 36 10.35 -1.23 9.94
N GLY A 37 9.06 -1.53 9.79
CA GLY A 37 8.13 -1.66 10.92
C GLY A 37 7.61 -0.34 11.51
N ARG A 38 8.03 0.81 10.98
CA ARG A 38 7.45 2.12 11.31
C ARG A 38 5.97 2.15 10.93
N LYS A 39 5.14 2.77 11.77
CA LYS A 39 3.70 2.94 11.54
C LYS A 39 3.40 4.42 11.39
N ARG A 40 2.65 4.81 10.36
CA ARG A 40 2.30 6.22 10.12
C ARG A 40 0.91 6.34 9.51
N TRP A 41 0.21 7.40 9.86
CA TRP A 41 -1.09 7.74 9.29
C TRP A 41 -0.93 8.44 7.95
N PHE A 42 -1.75 8.05 6.97
CA PHE A 42 -1.83 8.68 5.66
C PHE A 42 -3.29 8.96 5.31
N LYS A 43 -3.53 9.99 4.49
CA LYS A 43 -4.88 10.22 3.96
C LYS A 43 -5.22 9.11 2.96
N VAL A 44 -6.46 8.66 2.98
CA VAL A 44 -6.95 7.65 2.03
C VAL A 44 -6.71 8.08 0.59
N ASN A 45 -6.94 9.36 0.29
CA ASN A 45 -6.83 9.92 -1.07
C ASN A 45 -5.38 10.07 -1.56
N GLU A 46 -4.39 9.95 -0.67
CA GLU A 46 -2.96 10.00 -0.99
C GLU A 46 -2.37 8.59 -1.15
N CYS A 47 -3.15 7.55 -0.84
CA CYS A 47 -2.73 6.16 -0.92
C CYS A 47 -3.30 5.50 -2.17
N THR A 48 -2.44 4.96 -3.02
CA THR A 48 -2.88 4.20 -4.19
C THR A 48 -2.89 2.71 -3.83
N PRO A 49 -4.06 2.05 -3.76
CA PRO A 49 -4.11 0.62 -3.49
C PRO A 49 -3.48 -0.13 -4.67
N LEU A 50 -2.54 -1.00 -4.36
CA LEU A 50 -1.93 -1.90 -5.34
C LEU A 50 -2.76 -3.18 -5.40
N PRO A 51 -3.06 -3.69 -6.60
CA PRO A 51 -3.87 -4.90 -6.76
C PRO A 51 -3.16 -6.08 -6.08
N PHE A 52 -3.85 -6.72 -5.13
CA PHE A 52 -3.45 -8.04 -4.65
C PHE A 52 -3.56 -9.02 -5.83
N GLY A 53 -2.43 -9.49 -6.36
CA GLY A 53 -2.42 -10.67 -7.23
C GLY A 53 -1.74 -10.57 -8.59
N ILE A 54 -1.06 -9.48 -8.97
CA ILE A 54 -0.19 -9.50 -10.16
C ILE A 54 1.05 -8.64 -9.92
N ASN A 55 2.07 -9.17 -9.22
CA ASN A 55 3.49 -8.86 -9.49
C ASN A 55 4.54 -9.55 -8.57
N PHE A 56 4.51 -10.88 -8.48
CA PHE A 56 5.77 -11.64 -8.45
C PHE A 56 6.20 -12.07 -9.88
N HIS A 57 5.57 -11.51 -10.93
CA HIS A 57 5.74 -11.96 -12.31
C HIS A 57 5.84 -10.89 -13.43
N ALA A 58 5.50 -9.61 -13.23
CA ALA A 58 5.80 -8.58 -14.25
C ALA A 58 7.21 -7.97 -14.11
N ARG A 59 8.10 -8.63 -13.34
CA ARG A 59 9.55 -8.49 -13.51
C ARG A 59 10.17 -9.60 -14.36
N GLN A 60 9.36 -10.47 -14.97
CA GLN A 60 9.80 -11.40 -16.03
C GLN A 60 9.32 -11.01 -17.44
N ALA A 61 8.31 -10.13 -17.56
CA ALA A 61 7.85 -9.66 -18.87
C ALA A 61 8.71 -8.52 -19.47
N GLU A 62 9.56 -7.86 -18.67
CA GLU A 62 10.55 -6.90 -19.19
C GLU A 62 11.90 -7.53 -19.57
N TYR A 63 12.04 -8.86 -19.49
CA TYR A 63 13.24 -9.61 -19.90
C TYR A 63 12.90 -10.80 -20.80
N GLY A 64 11.95 -10.61 -21.72
CA GLY A 64 11.52 -11.67 -22.62
C GLY A 64 10.85 -11.16 -23.88
N GLU A 65 11.44 -10.18 -24.57
CA GLU A 65 11.24 -10.08 -26.02
C GLU A 65 12.49 -9.50 -26.70
N SER A 66 13.05 -10.34 -27.57
CA SER A 66 14.16 -10.15 -28.52
C SER A 66 15.59 -10.48 -28.10
#